data_AF-A0A975F9W4-F1
#
_entry.id   AF-A0A975F9W4-F1
#
_cell.length_a   1.000
_cell.length_b   1.000
_cell.length_c   1.000
_cell.angle_alpha   90.00
_cell.angle_beta   90.00
_cell.angle_gamma   90.00
#
_symmetry.space_group_name_H-M   'P 1'
#
loop_
_entity.id
_entity.type
_entity.pdbx_description
1 polymer ?
#
loop_
_entity_poly.entity_id
_entity_poly.type
_entity_poly.pdbx_seq_one_letter_code
_entity_poly.pdbx_strand_id
1 'polypeptide(L)'
;MNEKRLTHLMYALIVVGLGTAAVGVGLVIFTDIVTGHGVQGIAIVAALIAGGLFLSIPAKIYLTFQLMKHNDEKVKLMRERGESR
;
A
#
# COMPACT_ATOMS: atom_id res chain seq x y z
N MET A 1 12.03 -14.84 10.26
CA MET A 1 11.28 -14.73 8.99
C MET A 1 12.09 -13.84 8.05
N ASN A 2 12.32 -14.25 6.81
CA ASN A 2 13.28 -13.61 5.91
C ASN A 2 12.81 -12.18 5.54
N GLU A 3 13.56 -11.13 5.90
CA GLU A 3 13.16 -9.71 5.68
C GLU A 3 12.78 -9.44 4.22
N LYS A 4 13.48 -10.07 3.29
CA LYS A 4 13.21 -9.99 1.85
C LYS A 4 11.81 -10.49 1.47
N ARG A 5 11.32 -11.55 2.13
CA ARG A 5 9.96 -12.09 1.89
C ARG A 5 8.90 -11.14 2.44
N LEU A 6 9.17 -10.50 3.59
CA LEU A 6 8.24 -9.55 4.19
C LEU A 6 8.11 -8.30 3.32
N THR A 7 9.22 -7.76 2.82
CA THR A 7 9.20 -6.64 1.85
C THR A 7 8.44 -7.02 0.58
N HIS A 8 8.65 -8.21 0.04
CA HIS A 8 7.92 -8.68 -1.15
C HIS A 8 6.41 -8.81 -0.89
N LEU A 9 6.03 -9.33 0.28
CA LEU A 9 4.63 -9.45 0.68
C LEU A 9 3.98 -8.08 0.82
N MET A 10 4.69 -7.09 1.37
CA MET A 10 4.19 -5.72 1.46
C MET A 10 3.98 -5.11 0.07
N TYR A 11 4.91 -5.33 -0.86
CA TYR A 11 4.76 -4.88 -2.25
C TYR A 11 3.57 -5.56 -2.95
N ALA A 12 3.39 -6.87 -2.73
CA ALA A 12 2.25 -7.62 -3.24
C ALA A 12 0.92 -7.09 -2.67
N LEU A 13 0.87 -6.76 -1.37
CA LEU A 13 -0.30 -6.15 -0.74
C LEU A 13 -0.65 -4.79 -1.35
N ILE A 14 0.33 -3.98 -1.75
CA ILE A 14 0.08 -2.72 -2.46
C ILE A 14 -0.56 -3.02 -3.82
N VAL A 15 0.01 -3.94 -4.60
CA VAL A 15 -0.53 -4.29 -5.92
C VAL A 15 -1.94 -4.85 -5.80
N VAL A 16 -2.18 -5.72 -4.82
CA VAL A 16 -3.51 -6.27 -4.55
C VAL A 16 -4.47 -5.16 -4.12
N GLY A 17 -4.13 -4.33 -3.13
CA GLY A 17 -4.99 -3.25 -2.64
C GLY A 17 -5.34 -2.22 -3.73
N LEU A 18 -4.36 -1.85 -4.55
CA LEU A 18 -4.56 -0.94 -5.68
C LEU A 18 -5.41 -1.60 -6.78
N GLY A 19 -5.19 -2.89 -7.04
CA GLY A 19 -6.01 -3.70 -7.94
C GLY A 19 -7.47 -3.76 -7.49
N THR A 20 -7.72 -4.03 -6.21
CA THR A 20 -9.07 -4.05 -5.64
C THR A 20 -9.75 -2.68 -5.73
N ALA A 21 -9.02 -1.60 -5.48
CA ALA A 21 -9.55 -0.24 -5.65
C ALA A 21 -9.88 0.07 -7.11
N ALA A 22 -9.01 -0.32 -8.05
CA ALA A 22 -9.25 -0.15 -9.48
C ALA A 22 -10.45 -0.96 -9.98
N VAL A 23 -10.64 -2.19 -9.47
CA VAL A 23 -11.84 -3.00 -9.74
C VAL A 23 -13.08 -2.31 -9.19
N GLY A 24 -13.03 -1.72 -7.99
CA GLY A 24 -14.14 -0.96 -7.41
C GLY A 24 -14.53 0.25 -8.26
N VAL A 25 -13.55 1.00 -8.76
CA VAL A 25 -13.77 2.12 -9.69
C VAL A 25 -14.30 1.62 -11.05
N GLY A 26 -13.76 0.51 -11.55
CA GLY A 26 -14.25 -0.12 -12.78
C GLY A 26 -15.71 -0.55 -12.68
N LEU A 27 -16.11 -1.11 -11.53
CA LEU A 27 -17.51 -1.42 -11.26
C LEU A 27 -18.39 -0.17 -11.36
N VAL A 28 -17.99 0.96 -10.77
CA VAL A 28 -18.75 2.22 -10.85
C VAL A 28 -18.94 2.70 -12.28
N ILE A 29 -17.89 2.60 -13.09
CA ILE A 29 -17.90 3.14 -14.46
C ILE A 29 -18.68 2.24 -15.41
N PHE A 30 -18.52 0.92 -15.30
CA PHE A 30 -19.07 -0.05 -16.26
C PHE A 30 -20.40 -0.67 -15.85
N THR A 31 -20.75 -0.64 -14.56
CA THR A 31 -22.02 -1.18 -14.09
C THR A 31 -22.94 -0.07 -13.58
N ASP A 32 -24.17 -0.08 -14.08
CA ASP A 32 -25.27 0.73 -13.55
C ASP A 32 -25.75 0.22 -12.17
N ILE A 33 -24.88 -0.44 -11.39
CA ILE A 33 -25.17 -0.92 -10.03
C ILE A 33 -25.64 0.24 -9.13
N VAL A 34 -25.13 1.45 -9.38
CA VAL A 34 -25.53 2.67 -8.66
C VAL A 34 -26.98 3.05 -8.96
N THR A 35 -27.48 2.83 -10.17
CA THR A 35 -28.87 3.14 -10.55
C THR A 35 -29.82 1.96 -10.35
N GLY A 36 -29.35 0.72 -10.49
CA GLY A 36 -30.17 -0.50 -10.39
C GLY A 36 -30.29 -1.09 -8.98
N HIS A 37 -29.35 -0.81 -8.07
CA HIS A 37 -29.38 -1.29 -6.67
C HIS A 37 -29.36 -0.15 -5.63
N GLY A 38 -29.34 1.11 -6.09
CA GLY A 38 -29.39 2.30 -5.24
C GLY A 38 -28.29 2.33 -4.18
N VAL A 39 -28.68 2.54 -2.92
CA VAL A 39 -27.77 2.73 -1.78
C VAL A 39 -26.88 1.51 -1.51
N GLN A 40 -27.37 0.29 -1.74
CA GLN A 40 -26.57 -0.93 -1.54
C GLN A 40 -25.41 -1.02 -2.53
N GLY A 41 -25.64 -0.61 -3.79
CA GLY A 41 -24.60 -0.58 -4.81
C GLY A 41 -23.47 0.39 -4.46
N ILE A 42 -23.83 1.58 -3.97
CA ILE A 42 -22.88 2.61 -3.51
C ILE A 42 -22.07 2.11 -2.31
N ALA A 43 -22.72 1.45 -1.34
CA ALA A 43 -22.05 0.93 -0.15
C ALA A 43 -20.99 -0.12 -0.49
N ILE A 44 -21.28 -1.03 -1.43
CA ILE A 44 -20.34 -2.07 -1.87
C ILE A 44 -19.13 -1.46 -2.55
N VAL A 45 -19.36 -0.52 -3.48
CA VAL A 45 -18.30 0.20 -4.17
C VAL A 45 -17.43 0.98 -3.18
N ALA A 46 -18.05 1.75 -2.29
CA ALA A 46 -17.34 2.56 -1.31
C ALA A 46 -16.49 1.68 -0.40
N ALA A 47 -17.02 0.54 0.04
CA ALA A 47 -16.28 -0.44 0.82
C ALA A 47 -15.12 -1.06 0.03
N LEU A 48 -15.28 -1.33 -1.27
CA LEU A 48 -14.22 -1.90 -2.11
C LEU A 48 -13.06 -0.91 -2.30
N ILE A 49 -13.38 0.35 -2.59
CA ILE A 49 -12.39 1.41 -2.81
C ILE A 49 -11.69 1.75 -1.49
N ALA A 50 -12.47 2.00 -0.43
CA ALA A 50 -11.93 2.31 0.90
C ALA A 50 -11.11 1.15 1.45
N GLY A 51 -11.59 -0.09 1.30
CA GLY A 51 -10.88 -1.30 1.72
C GLY A 51 -9.58 -1.52 0.96
N GLY A 52 -9.59 -1.35 -0.38
CA GLY A 52 -8.38 -1.46 -1.21
C GLY A 52 -7.32 -0.41 -0.84
N LEU A 53 -7.75 0.82 -0.58
CA LEU A 53 -6.85 1.89 -0.14
C LEU A 53 -6.34 1.67 1.28
N PHE A 54 -7.20 1.22 2.19
CA PHE A 54 -6.85 0.93 3.58
C PHE A 54 -5.79 -0.17 3.69
N LEU A 55 -5.91 -1.22 2.88
CA LEU A 55 -4.92 -2.31 2.82
C LEU A 55 -3.54 -1.84 2.36
N SER A 56 -3.47 -0.71 1.63
CA SER A 56 -2.23 -0.13 1.11
C SER A 56 -1.44 0.68 2.16
N ILE A 57 -2.10 1.13 3.24
CA ILE A 57 -1.50 1.95 4.30
C ILE A 57 -0.41 1.20 5.09
N PRO A 58 -0.66 -0.01 5.65
CA PRO A 58 0.36 -0.71 6.43
C PRO A 58 1.62 -1.03 5.60
N ALA A 59 1.45 -1.30 4.30
CA ALA A 59 2.57 -1.54 3.40
C ALA A 59 3.43 -0.29 3.16
N LYS A 60 2.82 0.89 3.01
CA LYS A 60 3.54 2.17 2.92
C LYS A 60 4.30 2.48 4.20
N ILE A 61 3.68 2.26 5.37
CA ILE A 61 4.32 2.49 6.67
C ILE A 61 5.54 1.56 6.83
N TYR A 62 5.41 0.28 6.46
CA TYR A 62 6.51 -0.68 6.56
C TYR A 62 7.71 -0.30 5.69
N LEU A 63 7.48 0.05 4.43
CA LEU A 63 8.54 0.46 3.51
C LEU A 63 9.27 1.71 4.00
N THR A 64 8.53 2.71 4.52
CA THR A 64 9.14 3.91 5.11
C THR A 64 10.01 3.56 6.30
N PHE A 65 9.54 2.69 7.20
CA PHE A 65 10.31 2.25 8.36
C PHE A 65 11.59 1.51 7.95
N GLN A 66 11.50 0.67 6.91
CA GLN A 66 12.65 -0.03 6.34
C GLN A 66 13.65 0.94 5.70
N LEU A 67 13.16 1.95 4.99
CA LEU A 67 13.99 2.99 4.35
C LEU A 67 14.74 3.81 5.40
N MET A 68 14.06 4.20 6.49
CA MET A 68 14.65 4.93 7.61
C MET A 68 15.79 4.13 8.25
N LYS A 69 15.58 2.83 8.49
CA LYS A 69 16.60 1.92 9.02
C LYS A 69 17.86 1.87 8.15
N HIS A 70 17.67 1.74 6.84
CA HIS A 70 18.78 1.71 5.87
C HIS A 70 19.51 3.06 5.77
N ASN A 71 18.77 4.16 5.92
CA ASN A 71 19.33 5.51 5.91
C ASN A 71 20.17 5.78 7.17
N ASP A 72 19.70 5.35 8.34
CA ASP A 72 20.44 5.48 9.61
C ASP A 72 21.75 4.69 9.58
N GLU A 73 21.76 3.46 9.02
CA GLU A 73 23.00 2.69 8.82
C GLU A 73 23.96 3.40 7.87
N LYS A 74 23.47 3.95 6.75
CA LYS A 74 24.29 4.73 5.82
C LYS A 74 24.88 5.97 6.47
N VAL A 75 24.09 6.71 7.25
CA VAL A 75 24.55 7.92 7.97
C VAL A 75 25.60 7.56 9.01
N LYS A 76 25.43 6.46 9.73
CA LYS A 76 26.41 5.97 10.71
C LYS A 76 27.74 5.62 10.04
N LEU A 77 27.71 4.88 8.92
CA LEU A 77 28.90 4.56 8.12
C LEU A 77 29.58 5.81 7.53
N MET A 78 28.81 6.81 7.11
CA MET A 78 29.36 8.10 6.63
C MET A 78 30.08 8.85 7.77
N ARG A 79 29.52 8.82 8.99
CA ARG A 79 30.10 9.48 10.16
C ARG A 79 31.42 8.83 10.58
N GLU A 80 31.48 7.50 10.63
CA GLU A 80 32.71 6.74 10.91
C GLU A 80 33.81 7.01 9.85
N ARG A 81 33.43 7.19 8.58
CA ARG A 81 34.36 7.52 7.50
C ARG A 81 34.84 8.97 7.53
N GLY A 82 34.04 9.88 8.11
CA GLY A 82 34.39 11.28 8.31
C GLY A 82 35.28 11.52 9.54
N GLU A 83 35.14 10.71 10.58
CA GLU A 83 35.99 10.75 11.79
C GLU A 83 37.37 10.10 11.57
N SER A 84 37.58 9.38 10.46
CA SER A 84 38.85 8.74 10.10
C SER A 84 39.73 9.59 9.15
N ARG A 85 39.41 10.86 8.91
CA ARG A 85 40.22 11.80 8.10
C ARG A 85 40.64 12.99 8.95
#